data_AF-A0A382YDU2-F1
#
_entry.id   AF-A0A382YDU2-F1
#
_cell.length_a   1.000
_cell.length_b   1.000
_cell.length_c   1.000
_cell.angle_alpha   90.00
_cell.angle_beta   90.00
_cell.angle_gamma   90.00
#
_symmetry.space_group_name_H-M   'P 1'
#
loop_
_entity.id
_entity.type
_entity.pdbx_description
1 polymer ?
#
loop_
_entity_poly.entity_id
_entity_poly.type
_entity_poly.pdbx_seq_one_letter_code
_entity_poly.pdbx_strand_id
1 'polypeptide(L)'
;MRKYFSANEISAIFNISKSYVYKMSKTDRVRKKKLDNLSYFNLSDSEKYLFRGNNKFNVRDKKFRLLFINISLRRDAKLKILPVGLAAIMAYVDEAGYEFDVFDIDINSFDDDVIELFIKNNKYDLIAYGSIVTHYKWMKWLTNTIKKYHPETHTVVGNSVGGSCYEVFMKNC
;
A
#
# COMPACT_ATOMS: atom_id res chain seq x y z
N MET A 1 -9.29 15.36 27.09
CA MET A 1 -9.09 14.02 27.71
C MET A 1 -8.41 13.13 26.68
N ARG A 2 -7.11 12.81 26.83
CA ARG A 2 -6.38 11.95 25.88
C ARG A 2 -6.80 10.50 26.13
N LYS A 3 -7.55 9.90 25.19
CA LYS A 3 -7.82 8.46 25.22
C LYS A 3 -6.55 7.74 24.74
N TYR A 4 -5.86 7.09 25.67
CA TYR A 4 -4.81 6.13 25.32
C TYR A 4 -5.49 4.82 24.91
N PHE A 5 -5.03 4.23 23.81
CA PHE A 5 -5.44 2.88 23.41
C PHE A 5 -5.12 1.90 24.54
N SER A 6 -6.08 1.04 24.87
CA SER A 6 -5.93 -0.03 25.85
C SER A 6 -4.86 -1.03 25.40
N ALA A 7 -4.25 -1.72 26.37
CA ALA A 7 -3.25 -2.75 26.09
C ALA A 7 -3.76 -3.85 25.13
N ASN A 8 -5.07 -4.10 25.13
CA ASN A 8 -5.72 -5.07 24.24
C ASN A 8 -5.82 -4.55 22.79
N GLU A 9 -6.11 -3.26 22.58
CA GLU A 9 -6.12 -2.64 21.23
C GLU A 9 -4.70 -2.58 20.64
N ILE A 10 -3.70 -2.28 21.48
CA ILE A 10 -2.28 -2.34 21.07
C ILE A 10 -1.90 -3.78 20.70
N SER A 11 -2.30 -4.77 21.50
CA SER A 11 -2.04 -6.19 21.21
C SER A 11 -2.75 -6.68 19.93
N ALA A 12 -3.95 -6.15 19.61
CA ALA A 12 -4.64 -6.46 18.36
C ALA A 12 -3.87 -5.91 17.16
N ILE A 13 -3.37 -4.66 17.23
CA ILE A 13 -2.51 -4.05 16.21
C ILE A 13 -1.22 -4.86 16.00
N PHE A 14 -0.60 -5.35 17.08
CA PHE A 14 0.60 -6.21 17.00
C PHE A 14 0.32 -7.64 16.52
N ASN A 15 -0.87 -8.19 16.78
CA ASN A 15 -1.26 -9.52 16.28
C ASN A 15 -1.66 -9.48 14.80
N ILE A 16 -2.28 -8.39 14.37
CA ILE A 16 -2.50 -8.06 12.95
C ILE A 16 -1.14 -8.01 12.24
N SER A 17 -0.17 -7.23 12.72
CA SER A 17 1.14 -7.17 12.06
C SER A 17 1.85 -8.53 11.99
N LYS A 18 1.70 -9.40 13.00
CA LYS A 18 2.23 -10.77 12.96
C LYS A 18 1.53 -11.65 11.92
N SER A 19 0.20 -11.62 11.79
CA SER A 19 -0.51 -12.44 10.80
C SER A 19 -0.25 -12.00 9.36
N TYR A 20 0.00 -10.71 9.13
CA TYR A 20 0.46 -10.19 7.83
C TYR A 20 1.93 -10.55 7.52
N VAL A 21 2.80 -10.63 8.52
CA VAL A 21 4.21 -11.07 8.36
C VAL A 21 4.33 -12.60 8.20
N TYR A 22 3.41 -13.39 8.75
CA TYR A 22 3.53 -14.86 8.81
C TYR A 22 2.92 -15.62 7.61
N LYS A 23 2.26 -14.93 6.67
CA LYS A 23 1.73 -15.56 5.43
C LYS A 23 2.73 -15.64 4.27
N MET A 24 4.02 -15.33 4.50
CA MET A 24 5.11 -15.66 3.56
C MET A 24 5.66 -17.06 3.88
N SER A 25 5.33 -18.04 3.04
CA SER A 25 5.80 -19.42 3.19
C SER A 25 7.31 -19.54 2.95
N LYS A 26 7.97 -20.50 3.61
CA LYS A 26 9.42 -20.78 3.54
C LYS A 26 9.98 -21.03 2.11
N THR A 27 9.11 -21.15 1.10
CA THR A 27 9.41 -21.50 -0.28
C THR A 27 10.00 -20.36 -1.12
N ASP A 28 9.88 -19.10 -0.68
CA ASP A 28 10.27 -17.93 -1.50
C ASP A 28 11.77 -17.58 -1.46
N ARG A 29 12.57 -18.22 -0.59
CA ARG A 29 14.02 -17.96 -0.48
C ARG A 29 14.85 -18.47 -1.66
N VAL A 30 14.30 -19.34 -2.50
CA VAL A 30 15.05 -20.03 -3.57
C VAL A 30 15.07 -19.24 -4.90
N ARG A 31 14.18 -18.25 -5.09
CA ARG A 31 14.01 -17.55 -6.39
C ARG A 31 14.82 -16.26 -6.55
N LYS A 32 15.93 -16.09 -5.83
CA LYS A 32 16.78 -14.88 -5.90
C LYS A 32 17.71 -14.81 -7.13
N LYS A 33 17.49 -15.61 -8.18
CA LYS A 33 18.47 -15.78 -9.28
C LYS A 33 17.96 -15.58 -10.71
N LYS A 34 16.78 -14.96 -10.93
CA LYS A 34 16.26 -14.79 -12.29
C LYS A 34 15.43 -13.50 -12.44
N LEU A 35 16.10 -12.34 -12.53
CA LEU A 35 15.45 -11.03 -12.69
C LEU A 35 16.21 -10.15 -13.69
N ASP A 36 16.49 -10.67 -14.89
CA ASP A 36 17.17 -9.91 -15.97
C ASP A 36 16.28 -9.60 -17.18
N ASN A 37 14.95 -9.80 -17.16
CA ASN A 37 14.11 -9.46 -18.31
C ASN A 37 12.76 -8.83 -17.89
N LEU A 38 12.60 -7.54 -18.18
CA LEU A 38 11.37 -6.74 -18.05
C LEU A 38 10.18 -7.24 -18.91
N SER A 39 10.39 -8.23 -19.79
CA SER A 39 9.39 -8.74 -20.73
C SER A 39 8.39 -9.74 -20.13
N TYR A 40 8.39 -9.97 -18.81
CA TYR A 40 7.62 -11.02 -18.13
C TYR A 40 6.68 -10.53 -17.01
N PHE A 41 6.27 -9.26 -17.00
CA PHE A 41 5.22 -8.80 -16.07
C PHE A 41 3.84 -8.95 -16.73
N ASN A 42 3.25 -10.15 -16.65
CA ASN A 42 1.86 -10.38 -17.07
C ASN A 42 0.87 -10.01 -15.95
N LEU A 43 -0.41 -9.80 -16.28
CA LEU A 43 -1.49 -9.50 -15.29
C LEU A 43 -1.57 -10.54 -14.16
N SER A 44 -1.29 -11.81 -14.45
CA SER A 44 -1.20 -12.88 -13.43
C SER A 44 0.00 -12.71 -12.48
N ASP A 45 1.06 -12.03 -12.92
CA ASP A 45 2.25 -11.75 -12.12
C ASP A 45 2.06 -10.53 -11.22
N SER A 46 1.16 -9.59 -11.51
CA SER A 46 0.91 -8.47 -10.60
C SER A 46 0.13 -8.87 -9.35
N GLU A 47 -0.76 -9.87 -9.46
CA GLU A 47 -1.55 -10.34 -8.32
C GLU A 47 -0.70 -11.02 -7.25
N LYS A 48 0.47 -11.58 -7.59
CA LYS A 48 1.39 -12.22 -6.62
C LYS A 48 2.01 -11.24 -5.61
N TYR A 49 1.94 -9.95 -5.90
CA TYR A 49 2.47 -8.90 -5.04
C TYR A 49 1.39 -8.24 -4.17
N LEU A 50 0.15 -8.70 -4.28
CA LEU A 50 -0.99 -8.18 -3.54
C LEU A 50 -1.37 -9.11 -2.40
N PHE A 51 -1.53 -8.56 -1.21
CA PHE A 51 -2.23 -9.23 -0.12
C PHE A 51 -3.70 -8.82 -0.15
N ARG A 52 -4.62 -9.80 -0.16
CA ARG A 52 -6.08 -9.59 -0.07
C ARG A 52 -6.58 -9.79 1.36
N GLY A 53 -7.33 -8.81 1.87
CA GLY A 53 -8.18 -8.98 3.05
C GLY A 53 -9.31 -9.99 2.78
N ASN A 54 -9.80 -10.65 3.82
CA ASN A 54 -10.90 -11.62 3.73
C ASN A 54 -12.18 -11.02 4.32
N ASN A 55 -13.27 -10.86 3.56
CA ASN A 55 -14.64 -11.27 3.93
C ASN A 55 -15.71 -10.71 2.98
N LYS A 56 -16.79 -11.49 2.86
CA LYS A 56 -17.89 -11.33 1.91
C LYS A 56 -18.88 -10.23 2.33
N PHE A 57 -18.96 -9.17 1.53
CA PHE A 57 -20.11 -8.25 1.53
C PHE A 57 -20.76 -8.20 0.14
N ASN A 58 -22.09 -8.20 0.10
CA ASN A 58 -22.88 -7.95 -1.11
C ASN A 58 -23.02 -6.44 -1.30
N VAL A 59 -22.12 -5.84 -2.10
CA VAL A 59 -22.27 -4.48 -2.63
C VAL A 59 -22.57 -4.60 -4.13
N ARG A 60 -23.70 -4.02 -4.55
CA ARG A 60 -24.29 -4.09 -5.90
C ARG A 60 -23.26 -3.92 -7.03
N ASP A 61 -23.26 -4.89 -7.94
CA ASP A 61 -22.83 -4.96 -9.37
C ASP A 61 -21.56 -4.25 -9.89
N LYS A 62 -20.81 -3.52 -9.06
CA LYS A 62 -19.41 -3.18 -9.32
C LYS A 62 -18.63 -3.35 -8.03
N LYS A 63 -17.76 -4.37 -7.99
CA LYS A 63 -16.88 -4.62 -6.84
C LYS A 63 -15.94 -3.41 -6.67
N PHE A 64 -16.19 -2.59 -5.67
CA PHE A 64 -15.31 -1.48 -5.29
C PHE A 64 -13.92 -2.02 -4.96
N ARG A 65 -12.89 -1.46 -5.59
CA ARG A 65 -11.50 -1.90 -5.41
C ARG A 65 -10.70 -0.84 -4.65
N LEU A 66 -10.26 -1.22 -3.45
CA LEU A 66 -9.40 -0.41 -2.59
C LEU A 66 -7.97 -0.94 -2.60
N LEU A 67 -6.99 -0.05 -2.71
CA LEU A 67 -5.56 -0.36 -2.58
C LEU A 67 -4.93 0.47 -1.47
N PHE A 68 -4.17 -0.19 -0.60
CA PHE A 68 -3.19 0.47 0.27
C PHE A 68 -1.78 0.30 -0.28
N ILE A 69 -1.00 1.38 -0.33
CA ILE A 69 0.41 1.32 -0.73
C ILE A 69 1.30 1.61 0.47
N ASN A 70 2.12 0.64 0.86
CA ASN A 70 3.22 0.86 1.79
C ASN A 70 4.45 1.32 1.03
N ILE A 71 4.91 2.55 1.31
CA ILE A 71 6.01 3.20 0.60
C ILE A 71 7.32 2.97 1.35
N SER A 72 8.37 2.62 0.61
CA SER A 72 9.73 2.57 1.14
C SER A 72 10.21 3.97 1.57
N LEU A 73 10.37 4.18 2.87
CA LEU A 73 11.04 5.38 3.40
C LEU A 73 12.58 5.28 3.31
N ARG A 74 13.11 4.06 3.32
CA ARG A 74 14.54 3.78 3.41
C ARG A 74 14.83 2.48 2.64
N ARG A 75 15.17 2.59 1.35
CA ARG A 75 15.32 1.44 0.43
C ARG A 75 16.25 0.34 0.97
N ASP A 76 17.28 0.74 1.70
CA ASP A 76 18.32 -0.17 2.23
C ASP A 76 18.21 -0.44 3.73
N ALA A 77 17.06 -0.13 4.35
CA ALA A 77 16.87 -0.44 5.76
C ALA A 77 16.95 -1.95 5.99
N LYS A 78 17.80 -2.36 6.94
CA LYS A 78 17.92 -3.76 7.39
C LYS A 78 16.61 -4.30 7.98
N LEU A 79 15.78 -3.41 8.50
CA LEU A 79 14.50 -3.72 9.12
C LEU A 79 13.40 -2.97 8.38
N LYS A 80 12.43 -3.72 7.84
CA LYS A 80 11.28 -3.22 7.10
C LYS A 80 10.04 -3.44 7.95
N ILE A 81 9.31 -2.38 8.25
CA ILE A 81 8.16 -2.40 9.15
C ILE A 81 7.02 -1.65 8.48
N LEU A 82 5.85 -2.28 8.43
CA LEU A 82 4.63 -1.62 7.98
C LEU A 82 4.34 -0.39 8.87
N PRO A 83 4.17 0.81 8.31
CA PRO A 83 3.89 2.00 9.09
C PRO A 83 2.63 1.83 9.95
N VAL A 84 2.76 2.03 11.26
CA VAL A 84 1.67 1.80 12.23
C VAL A 84 0.42 2.60 11.88
N GLY A 85 0.58 3.84 11.38
CA GLY A 85 -0.55 4.65 10.93
C GLY A 85 -1.31 4.03 9.75
N LEU A 86 -0.59 3.47 8.76
CA LEU A 86 -1.21 2.79 7.63
C LEU A 86 -1.90 1.50 8.10
N ALA A 87 -1.23 0.72 8.95
CA ALA A 87 -1.78 -0.50 9.53
C ALA A 87 -3.05 -0.25 10.36
N ALA A 88 -3.11 0.85 11.10
CA ALA A 88 -4.29 1.21 11.88
C ALA A 88 -5.51 1.52 10.99
N ILE A 89 -5.30 2.25 9.88
CA ILE A 89 -6.37 2.51 8.90
C ILE A 89 -6.79 1.21 8.20
N MET A 90 -5.84 0.36 7.81
CA MET A 90 -6.14 -0.95 7.22
C MET A 90 -6.98 -1.81 8.17
N ALA A 91 -6.63 -1.85 9.46
CA ALA A 91 -7.38 -2.59 10.47
C ALA A 91 -8.81 -2.06 10.63
N TYR A 92 -8.99 -0.73 10.67
CA TYR A 92 -10.32 -0.13 10.75
C TYR A 92 -11.17 -0.42 9.51
N VAL A 93 -10.57 -0.36 8.32
CA VAL A 93 -11.25 -0.68 7.05
C VAL A 93 -11.63 -2.16 6.96
N ASP A 94 -10.77 -3.05 7.46
CA ASP A 94 -11.04 -4.50 7.57
C ASP A 94 -12.19 -4.77 8.55
N GLU A 95 -12.19 -4.14 9.73
CA GLU A 95 -13.26 -4.24 10.73
C GLU A 95 -14.60 -3.73 10.18
N ALA A 96 -14.57 -2.70 9.33
CA ALA A 96 -15.75 -2.17 8.64
C ALA A 96 -16.24 -3.07 7.48
N GLY A 97 -15.55 -4.16 7.17
CA GLY A 97 -15.97 -5.17 6.19
C GLY A 97 -15.63 -4.85 4.74
N TYR A 98 -14.69 -3.94 4.48
CA TYR A 98 -14.23 -3.64 3.12
C TYR A 98 -13.07 -4.55 2.71
N GLU A 99 -13.17 -5.13 1.52
CA GLU A 99 -12.04 -5.81 0.90
C GLU A 99 -11.05 -4.80 0.30
N PHE A 100 -9.76 -5.04 0.51
CA PHE A 100 -8.68 -4.24 -0.08
C PHE A 100 -7.47 -5.10 -0.45
N ASP A 101 -6.72 -4.58 -1.40
CA ASP A 101 -5.39 -5.06 -1.77
C ASP A 101 -4.32 -4.23 -1.02
N VAL A 102 -3.17 -4.83 -0.75
CA VAL A 102 -1.98 -4.13 -0.22
C VAL A 102 -0.81 -4.30 -1.19
N PHE A 103 -0.24 -3.19 -1.63
CA PHE A 103 0.99 -3.16 -2.41
C PHE A 103 2.14 -2.64 -1.55
N ASP A 104 2.97 -3.58 -1.07
CA ASP A 104 4.11 -3.26 -0.21
C ASP A 104 5.40 -3.09 -1.03
N ILE A 105 5.76 -1.84 -1.28
CA ILE A 105 6.97 -1.46 -2.03
C ILE A 105 8.20 -1.68 -1.18
N ASP A 106 8.11 -1.41 0.13
CA ASP A 106 9.24 -1.48 1.04
C ASP A 106 9.75 -2.92 1.14
N ILE A 107 8.89 -3.89 1.46
CA ILE A 107 9.31 -5.29 1.65
C ILE A 107 9.97 -5.88 0.40
N ASN A 108 9.45 -5.53 -0.77
CA ASN A 108 9.90 -6.06 -2.05
C ASN A 108 11.04 -5.26 -2.71
N SER A 109 11.36 -4.07 -2.20
CA SER A 109 12.37 -3.18 -2.79
C SER A 109 12.11 -2.91 -4.28
N PHE A 110 10.85 -2.62 -4.65
CA PHE A 110 10.53 -2.35 -6.06
C PHE A 110 11.13 -1.03 -6.54
N ASP A 111 11.53 -1.02 -7.81
CA ASP A 111 11.94 0.17 -8.53
C ASP A 111 10.76 0.90 -9.16
N ASP A 112 10.96 2.19 -9.46
CA ASP A 112 9.90 3.09 -9.91
C ASP A 112 9.23 2.59 -11.21
N ASP A 113 9.97 1.95 -12.12
CA ASP A 113 9.43 1.35 -13.35
C ASP A 113 8.45 0.20 -13.07
N VAL A 114 8.75 -0.63 -12.07
CA VAL A 114 7.89 -1.75 -11.65
C VAL A 114 6.61 -1.20 -11.02
N ILE A 115 6.73 -0.13 -10.23
CA ILE A 115 5.62 0.56 -9.58
C ILE A 115 4.73 1.21 -10.63
N GLU A 116 5.29 1.93 -11.61
CA GLU A 116 4.53 2.55 -12.69
C GLU A 116 3.80 1.50 -13.53
N LEU A 117 4.46 0.39 -13.86
CA LEU A 117 3.84 -0.71 -14.61
C LEU A 117 2.70 -1.37 -13.82
N PHE A 118 2.87 -1.57 -12.52
CA PHE A 118 1.82 -2.07 -11.64
C PHE A 118 0.62 -1.14 -11.64
N ILE A 119 0.83 0.17 -11.43
CA ILE A 119 -0.24 1.17 -11.43
C ILE A 119 -0.94 1.20 -12.78
N LYS A 120 -0.20 1.25 -13.90
CA LYS A 120 -0.77 1.25 -15.26
C LYS A 120 -1.73 0.08 -15.51
N ASN A 121 -1.35 -1.12 -15.07
CA ASN A 121 -2.09 -2.35 -15.36
C ASN A 121 -3.21 -2.66 -14.35
N ASN A 122 -3.28 -1.96 -13.21
CA ASN A 122 -4.23 -2.27 -12.14
C ASN A 122 -5.07 -1.04 -11.78
N LYS A 123 -6.36 -1.08 -12.15
CA LYS A 123 -7.33 -0.03 -11.81
C LYS A 123 -7.97 -0.29 -10.45
N TYR A 124 -7.97 0.74 -9.61
CA TYR A 124 -8.64 0.81 -8.31
C TYR A 124 -9.60 1.99 -8.26
N ASP A 125 -10.68 1.88 -7.50
CA ASP A 125 -11.59 3.01 -7.29
C ASP A 125 -11.01 4.00 -6.25
N LEU A 126 -10.25 3.48 -5.27
CA LEU A 126 -9.53 4.29 -4.27
C LEU A 126 -8.13 3.72 -3.98
N ILE A 127 -7.12 4.59 -3.92
CA ILE A 127 -5.75 4.26 -3.52
C ILE A 127 -5.34 5.13 -2.31
N ALA A 128 -4.97 4.50 -1.20
CA ALA A 128 -4.57 5.14 0.05
C ALA A 128 -3.08 4.89 0.36
N TYR A 129 -2.35 5.96 0.63
CA TYR A 129 -0.89 5.93 0.82
C TYR A 129 -0.42 7.15 1.61
N GLY A 130 0.82 7.13 2.09
CA GLY A 130 1.35 8.25 2.87
C GLY A 130 2.81 8.10 3.22
N SER A 131 3.49 9.23 3.36
CA SER A 131 4.91 9.30 3.71
C SER A 131 5.23 10.57 4.50
N ILE A 132 6.45 10.65 5.02
CA ILE A 132 6.97 11.86 5.67
C ILE A 132 7.33 12.95 4.65
N VAL A 133 7.38 14.22 5.09
CA VAL A 133 7.51 15.41 4.20
C VAL A 133 8.72 15.31 3.28
N THR A 134 9.83 14.75 3.73
CA THR A 134 11.07 14.61 2.94
C THR A 134 10.89 13.75 1.68
N HIS A 135 9.83 12.92 1.63
CA HIS A 135 9.49 12.12 0.45
C HIS A 135 8.55 12.82 -0.54
N TYR A 136 8.34 14.14 -0.40
CA TYR A 136 7.42 14.94 -1.21
C TYR A 136 7.56 14.71 -2.72
N LYS A 137 8.78 14.74 -3.26
CA LYS A 137 9.02 14.59 -4.71
C LYS A 137 8.49 13.26 -5.23
N TRP A 138 8.74 12.19 -4.50
CA TRP A 138 8.31 10.85 -4.86
C TRP A 138 6.79 10.67 -4.68
N MET A 139 6.22 11.25 -3.61
CA MET A 139 4.76 11.28 -3.43
C MET A 139 4.05 12.04 -4.56
N LYS A 140 4.59 13.19 -4.98
CA LYS A 140 4.09 13.95 -6.13
C LYS A 140 4.16 13.12 -7.41
N TRP A 141 5.28 12.43 -7.66
CA TRP A 141 5.41 11.52 -8.79
C TRP A 141 4.35 10.42 -8.75
N LEU A 142 4.21 9.70 -7.62
CA LEU A 142 3.24 8.61 -7.48
C LEU A 142 1.80 9.09 -7.72
N THR A 143 1.38 10.21 -7.13
CA THR A 143 0.03 10.76 -7.33
C THR A 143 -0.23 11.08 -8.80
N ASN A 144 0.71 11.75 -9.45
CA ASN A 144 0.58 12.11 -10.87
C ASN A 144 0.58 10.86 -11.75
N THR A 145 1.37 9.84 -11.43
CA THR A 145 1.38 8.55 -12.13
C THR A 145 0.03 7.84 -12.01
N ILE A 146 -0.57 7.82 -10.81
CA ILE A 146 -1.92 7.26 -10.61
C ILE A 146 -2.94 8.00 -11.48
N LYS A 147 -2.96 9.35 -11.43
CA LYS A 147 -3.91 10.17 -12.20
C LYS A 147 -3.70 10.09 -13.71
N LYS A 148 -2.44 9.93 -14.17
CA LYS A 148 -2.08 9.75 -15.57
C LYS A 148 -2.72 8.49 -16.16
N TYR A 149 -2.69 7.37 -15.44
CA TYR A 149 -3.23 6.10 -15.95
C TYR A 149 -4.70 5.87 -15.58
N HIS A 150 -5.13 6.36 -14.41
CA HIS A 150 -6.48 6.18 -13.89
C HIS A 150 -7.03 7.51 -13.33
N PRO A 151 -7.45 8.44 -14.19
CA PRO A 151 -7.91 9.77 -13.76
C PRO A 151 -9.16 9.74 -12.87
N GLU A 152 -9.94 8.66 -12.93
CA GLU A 152 -11.15 8.43 -12.12
C GLU A 152 -10.84 7.83 -10.72
N THR A 153 -9.60 7.41 -10.48
CA THR A 153 -9.20 6.83 -9.19
C THR A 153 -9.07 7.92 -8.14
N HIS A 154 -9.73 7.72 -7.00
CA HIS A 154 -9.59 8.61 -5.86
C HIS A 154 -8.29 8.31 -5.11
N THR A 155 -7.48 9.34 -4.83
CA THR A 155 -6.24 9.20 -4.05
C THR A 155 -6.42 9.79 -2.66
N VAL A 156 -6.09 9.03 -1.62
CA VAL A 156 -6.04 9.50 -0.23
C VAL A 156 -4.59 9.52 0.23
N VAL A 157 -4.09 10.71 0.53
CA VAL A 157 -2.69 10.91 0.95
C VAL A 157 -2.63 11.30 2.42
N GLY A 158 -2.03 10.43 3.24
CA GLY A 158 -1.87 10.60 4.67
C GLY A 158 -0.44 10.85 5.13
N ASN A 159 -0.22 10.70 6.44
CA ASN A 159 1.04 10.98 7.13
C ASN A 159 1.44 12.47 6.97
N SER A 160 2.69 12.85 7.27
CA SER A 160 3.07 14.26 7.32
C SER A 160 3.09 14.95 5.95
N VAL A 161 3.19 14.23 4.81
CA VAL A 161 2.99 14.88 3.49
C VAL A 161 1.55 15.39 3.36
N GLY A 162 0.57 14.55 3.72
CA GLY A 162 -0.83 14.94 3.70
C GLY A 162 -1.22 15.91 4.83
N GLY A 163 -0.52 15.88 5.96
CA GLY A 163 -0.84 16.72 7.13
C GLY A 163 -0.07 18.04 7.23
N SER A 164 1.18 18.08 6.77
CA SER A 164 2.10 19.21 7.01
C SER A 164 2.41 20.05 5.78
N CYS A 165 2.14 19.54 4.57
CA CYS A 165 2.33 20.32 3.33
C CYS A 165 1.16 20.15 2.34
N TYR A 166 -0.06 19.96 2.86
CA TYR A 166 -1.25 19.66 2.05
C TYR A 166 -1.52 20.72 0.97
N GLU A 167 -1.36 22.01 1.25
CA GLU A 167 -1.60 23.08 0.26
C GLU A 167 -0.65 22.98 -0.93
N VAL A 168 0.64 22.80 -0.63
CA VAL A 168 1.69 22.63 -1.64
C VAL A 168 1.48 21.33 -2.40
N PHE A 169 1.05 20.27 -1.72
CA PHE A 169 0.77 18.98 -2.35
C PHE A 169 -0.42 19.07 -3.31
N MET A 170 -1.56 19.59 -2.86
CA MET A 170 -2.79 19.74 -3.64
C MET A 170 -2.61 20.65 -4.85
N LYS A 171 -1.83 21.73 -4.73
CA LYS A 171 -1.54 22.64 -5.86
C LYS A 171 -0.71 21.98 -6.98
N ASN A 172 -0.02 20.88 -6.67
CA ASN A 172 1.01 20.30 -7.53
C ASN A 172 0.72 18.85 -7.98
N CYS A 173 -0.40 18.26 -7.58
CA CYS A 173 -0.72 16.86 -7.83
C CYS A 173 -2.10 16.68 -8.44
#